data_AF-A0A061R2Z2-F1
#
_entry.id   AF-A0A061R2Z2-F1
#
_cell.length_a   1.000
_cell.length_b   1.000
_cell.length_c   1.000
_cell.angle_alpha   90.00
_cell.angle_beta   90.00
_cell.angle_gamma   90.00
#
_symmetry.space_group_name_H-M   'P 1'
#
loop_
_entity.id
_entity.type
_entity.pdbx_description
1 polymer ?
#
loop_
_entity_poly.entity_id
_entity_poly.type
_entity_poly.pdbx_seq_one_letter_code
_entity_poly.pdbx_strand_id
1 'polypeptide(L)'
;LKDGKGKLREAITKFKACAHTRSLSWGWITSVELWPETGRTHQLRRHMASLEHPIIGDKKYARSEHIVDGEGLFLSAVELSIPDPEEGSVCGEAKVSVPEPTKFTLLRQKELGLWKTDTSNSSIPGV
;
A
#
# COMPACT_ATOMS: atom_id res chain seq x y z
N LEU A 1 6.70 13.17 12.49
CA LEU A 1 5.35 12.79 13.01
C LEU A 1 5.35 12.95 14.54
N LYS A 2 4.29 13.51 15.15
CA LYS A 2 4.24 13.72 16.62
C LYS A 2 3.76 12.45 17.35
N ASP A 3 4.49 12.02 18.38
CA ASP A 3 4.01 11.04 19.38
C ASP A 3 3.19 11.76 20.48
N GLY A 4 2.36 11.02 21.23
CA GLY A 4 1.55 11.50 22.35
C GLY A 4 2.32 12.09 23.55
N LYS A 5 3.64 12.32 23.42
CA LYS A 5 4.52 12.97 24.41
C LYS A 5 5.31 14.18 23.84
N GLY A 6 4.91 14.74 22.69
CA GLY A 6 5.40 16.05 22.22
C GLY A 6 6.80 16.11 21.60
N LYS A 7 7.60 15.05 21.61
CA LYS A 7 8.92 15.02 20.95
C LYS A 7 8.79 14.71 19.46
N LEU A 8 9.25 15.61 18.58
CA LEU A 8 9.33 15.37 17.14
C LEU A 8 10.37 14.28 16.87
N ARG A 9 9.96 13.24 16.16
CA ARG A 9 10.82 12.16 15.72
C ARG A 9 10.68 12.01 14.21
N GLU A 10 11.83 11.80 13.57
CA GLU A 10 11.89 11.51 12.15
C GLU A 10 11.22 10.17 11.87
N ALA A 11 10.54 10.14 10.73
CA ALA A 11 9.88 8.99 10.16
C ALA A 11 10.22 9.01 8.68
N ILE A 12 10.99 8.02 8.26
CA ILE A 12 11.56 7.90 6.92
C ILE A 12 11.07 6.61 6.29
N THR A 13 10.50 6.73 5.10
CA THR A 13 10.01 5.61 4.29
C THR A 13 10.37 5.87 2.86
N LYS A 14 11.10 4.95 2.24
CA LYS A 14 11.29 4.91 0.80
C LYS A 14 10.11 4.18 0.17
N PHE A 15 9.71 4.59 -1.03
CA PHE A 15 8.63 3.94 -1.74
C PHE A 15 8.90 3.90 -3.24
N LYS A 16 8.25 2.96 -3.92
CA LYS A 16 8.30 2.80 -5.38
C LYS A 16 6.90 2.46 -5.89
N ALA A 17 6.40 3.23 -6.84
CA ALA A 17 5.17 2.89 -7.55
C ALA A 17 5.45 1.75 -8.54
N CYS A 18 4.72 0.64 -8.42
CA CYS A 18 4.93 -0.56 -9.22
C CYS A 18 3.91 -0.70 -10.36
N ALA A 19 2.64 -0.36 -10.10
CA ALA A 19 1.59 -0.45 -11.11
C ALA A 19 0.47 0.55 -10.85
N HIS A 20 -0.14 1.06 -11.92
CA HIS A 20 -1.34 1.89 -11.86
C HIS A 20 -2.52 1.12 -12.48
N THR A 21 -3.64 1.08 -11.76
CA THR A 21 -4.85 0.34 -12.15
C THR A 21 -6.02 1.32 -12.13
N ARG A 22 -6.79 1.39 -13.22
CA ARG A 22 -8.04 2.17 -13.21
C ARG A 22 -9.08 1.49 -12.33
N SER A 23 -9.84 2.31 -11.64
CA SER A 23 -10.94 1.90 -10.78
C SER A 23 -12.12 2.83 -10.99
N LEU A 24 -13.32 2.28 -11.01
CA LEU A 24 -14.54 3.10 -11.04
C LEU A 24 -14.79 3.77 -9.68
N SER A 25 -14.42 3.09 -8.60
CA SER A 25 -14.65 3.55 -7.23
C SER A 25 -13.64 4.62 -6.78
N TRP A 26 -12.38 4.52 -7.23
CA TRP A 26 -11.28 5.39 -6.76
C TRP A 26 -10.60 6.19 -7.88
N GLY A 27 -11.04 6.05 -9.13
CA GLY A 27 -10.38 6.62 -10.31
C GLY A 27 -9.10 5.85 -10.66
N TRP A 28 -8.07 5.96 -9.82
CA TRP A 28 -6.81 5.26 -9.97
C TRP A 28 -6.33 4.66 -8.65
N ILE A 29 -5.93 3.40 -8.71
CA ILE A 29 -5.25 2.67 -7.65
C ILE A 29 -3.80 2.48 -8.05
N THR A 30 -2.87 2.68 -7.11
CA THR A 30 -1.45 2.42 -7.34
C THR A 30 -0.96 1.32 -6.40
N SER A 31 -0.36 0.27 -6.95
CA SER A 31 0.43 -0.69 -6.17
C SER A 31 1.78 -0.06 -5.85
N VAL A 32 2.14 -0.02 -4.57
CA VAL A 32 3.36 0.62 -4.08
C VAL A 32 4.14 -0.34 -3.21
N GLU A 33 5.44 -0.47 -3.48
CA GLU A 33 6.40 -1.09 -2.56
C GLU A 33 6.90 -0.04 -1.57
N LEU A 34 6.97 -0.42 -0.30
CA LEU A 34 7.31 0.48 0.81
C LEU A 34 8.45 -0.12 1.63
N TRP A 35 9.52 0.65 1.83
CA TRP A 35 10.65 0.31 2.70
C TRP A 35 10.72 1.32 3.85
N PRO A 36 10.17 0.99 5.02
CA PRO A 36 10.32 1.82 6.21
C PRO A 36 11.75 1.72 6.76
N GLU A 37 12.47 2.85 6.83
CA GLU A 37 13.78 2.93 7.51
C GLU A 37 13.63 3.14 9.03
N THR A 38 12.41 3.48 9.45
CA THR A 38 12.04 3.72 10.85
C THR A 38 10.70 3.07 11.16
N GLY A 39 10.47 2.69 12.42
CA GLY A 39 9.29 1.93 12.86
C GLY A 39 8.29 2.72 13.70
N ARG A 40 7.84 3.91 13.25
CA ARG A 40 6.85 4.70 14.02
C ARG A 40 5.43 4.13 13.88
N THR A 41 4.59 4.35 14.89
CA THR A 41 3.19 3.88 14.87
C THR A 41 2.45 4.37 13.63
N HIS A 42 1.84 3.45 12.87
CA HIS A 42 1.12 3.75 11.62
C HIS A 42 1.94 4.58 10.61
N GLN A 43 3.26 4.48 10.61
CA GLN A 43 4.12 5.32 9.77
C GLN A 43 3.74 5.28 8.29
N LEU A 44 3.69 4.07 7.70
CA LEU A 44 3.36 3.88 6.29
C LEU A 44 1.99 4.47 5.94
N ARG A 45 0.98 4.20 6.77
CA ARG A 45 -0.39 4.71 6.63
C ARG A 45 -0.43 6.24 6.63
N ARG A 46 0.27 6.88 7.57
CA ARG A 46 0.35 8.34 7.68
C ARG A 46 1.11 8.97 6.51
N HIS A 47 2.21 8.37 6.08
CA HIS A 47 3.00 8.86 4.95
C HIS A 47 2.18 8.83 3.66
N MET A 48 1.53 7.70 3.37
CA MET A 48 0.69 7.54 2.19
C MET A 48 -0.49 8.51 2.20
N ALA A 49 -1.16 8.68 3.36
CA ALA A 49 -2.22 9.68 3.50
C ALA A 49 -1.72 11.13 3.33
N SER A 50 -0.51 11.45 3.80
CA SER A 50 0.07 12.79 3.62
C SER A 50 0.46 13.11 2.17
N LEU A 51 0.66 12.09 1.35
CA LEU A 51 0.87 12.21 -0.09
C LEU A 51 -0.44 12.22 -0.89
N GLU A 52 -1.59 12.35 -0.22
CA GLU A 52 -2.93 12.26 -0.83
C GLU A 52 -3.24 10.90 -1.50
N HIS A 53 -2.45 9.87 -1.18
CA HIS A 53 -2.62 8.50 -1.65
C HIS A 53 -2.85 7.55 -0.47
N PRO A 54 -3.96 7.67 0.27
CA PRO A 54 -4.21 6.82 1.44
C PRO A 54 -4.30 5.34 1.03
N ILE A 55 -3.86 4.46 1.95
CA ILE A 55 -3.92 3.01 1.72
C ILE A 55 -5.38 2.54 1.72
N ILE A 56 -5.71 1.68 0.76
CA ILE A 56 -7.06 1.12 0.63
C ILE A 56 -7.44 0.34 1.89
N GLY A 57 -8.68 0.52 2.36
CA GLY A 57 -9.19 -0.09 3.58
C GLY A 57 -8.71 0.58 4.87
N ASP A 58 -7.97 1.69 4.80
CA ASP A 58 -7.58 2.47 5.97
C ASP A 58 -8.71 3.35 6.50
N LYS A 59 -9.48 2.84 7.47
CA LYS A 59 -10.58 3.59 8.09
C LYS A 59 -10.17 4.85 8.87
N LYS A 60 -8.87 5.01 9.19
CA LYS A 60 -8.40 6.11 10.06
C LYS A 60 -7.87 7.31 9.26
N TYR A 61 -7.23 7.05 8.14
CA TYR A 61 -6.56 8.10 7.35
C TYR A 61 -7.11 8.25 5.93
N ALA A 62 -7.98 7.35 5.44
CA ALA A 62 -8.69 7.55 4.19
C ALA A 62 -9.88 8.51 4.36
N ARG A 63 -10.23 9.22 3.27
CA ARG A 63 -11.47 9.99 3.20
C ARG A 63 -12.67 9.04 3.20
N SER A 64 -13.78 9.46 3.79
CA SER A 64 -15.01 8.64 3.96
C SER A 64 -15.53 8.02 2.66
N GLU A 65 -15.26 8.69 1.55
CA GLU A 65 -15.67 8.33 0.19
C GLU A 65 -14.96 7.07 -0.33
N HIS A 66 -13.80 6.72 0.25
CA HIS A 66 -12.91 5.68 -0.24
C HIS A 66 -12.76 4.50 0.73
N ILE A 67 -13.65 4.38 1.73
CA ILE A 67 -13.60 3.29 2.70
C ILE A 67 -14.19 2.03 2.07
N VAL A 68 -13.34 1.04 1.80
CA VAL A 68 -13.79 -0.33 1.52
C VAL A 68 -14.24 -0.94 2.84
N ASP A 69 -15.55 -1.15 2.99
CA ASP A 69 -16.07 -1.88 4.14
C ASP A 69 -15.81 -3.39 3.99
N GLY A 70 -15.33 -4.00 5.07
CA GLY A 70 -15.20 -5.46 5.18
C GLY A 70 -13.86 -6.07 4.76
N GLU A 71 -13.02 -5.42 3.96
CA GLU A 71 -11.81 -6.08 3.39
C GLU A 71 -10.49 -5.81 4.16
N GLY A 72 -10.57 -5.01 5.21
CA GLY A 72 -9.43 -4.66 6.05
C GLY A 72 -8.35 -3.85 5.31
N LEU A 73 -7.18 -3.70 5.93
CA LEU A 73 -6.11 -2.87 5.39
C LEU A 73 -5.36 -3.57 4.25
N PHE A 74 -5.18 -2.90 3.11
CA PHE A 74 -4.34 -3.34 2.00
C PHE A 74 -2.87 -2.96 2.22
N LEU A 75 -2.32 -3.45 3.33
CA LEU A 75 -0.91 -3.33 3.67
C LEU A 75 -0.43 -4.66 4.24
N SER A 76 0.64 -5.22 3.67
CA SER A 76 1.24 -6.47 4.12
C SER A 76 2.75 -6.39 4.05
N ALA A 77 3.44 -6.96 5.04
CA ALA A 77 4.88 -7.17 4.95
C ALA A 77 5.12 -8.38 4.05
N VAL A 78 5.83 -8.17 2.94
CA VAL A 78 6.14 -9.22 1.93
C VAL A 78 7.59 -9.67 1.98
N GLU A 79 8.45 -8.90 2.62
CA GLU A 79 9.88 -9.19 2.73
C GLU A 79 10.41 -8.64 4.05
N LEU A 80 11.26 -9.43 4.70
CA LEU A 80 12.06 -9.04 5.85
C LEU A 80 13.47 -9.57 5.64
N SER A 81 14.45 -8.68 5.75
CA SER A 81 15.86 -9.03 5.82
C SER A 81 16.42 -8.59 7.17
N ILE A 82 17.15 -9.50 7.81
CA ILE A 82 17.84 -9.25 9.06
C ILE A 82 19.31 -9.61 8.84
N PRO A 83 20.26 -8.70 9.14
CA PRO A 83 21.67 -9.06 9.18
C PRO A 83 21.91 -10.12 10.26
N ASP A 84 22.93 -10.97 10.07
CA ASP A 84 23.28 -11.99 11.06
C ASP A 84 23.44 -11.37 12.47
N PRO A 85 22.73 -11.88 13.49
CA PRO A 85 22.86 -11.39 14.86
C PRO A 85 24.21 -11.70 15.52
N GLU A 86 25.02 -12.64 15.02
CA GLU A 86 26.34 -12.93 15.58
C GLU A 86 27.47 -12.22 14.82
N GLU A 87 27.96 -11.15 15.44
CA GLU A 87 29.21 -10.46 15.10
C GLU A 87 30.39 -11.43 15.32
N GLY A 88 30.71 -12.24 14.30
CA GLY A 88 31.61 -13.36 14.53
C GLY A 88 32.25 -14.02 13.31
N SER A 89 31.53 -14.80 12.50
CA SER A 89 32.24 -15.76 11.64
C SER A 89 31.58 -16.25 10.33
N VAL A 90 30.38 -15.84 9.95
CA VAL A 90 29.95 -15.95 8.54
C VAL A 90 28.97 -14.82 8.24
N CYS A 91 29.26 -13.96 7.27
CA CYS A 91 28.33 -12.90 6.86
C CYS A 91 27.14 -13.51 6.11
N GLY A 92 26.13 -13.99 6.84
CA GLY A 92 24.84 -14.39 6.29
C GLY A 92 23.82 -13.26 6.36
N GLU A 93 22.95 -13.15 5.35
CA GLU A 93 21.74 -12.32 5.42
C GLU A 93 20.54 -13.26 5.56
N ALA A 94 19.80 -13.16 6.67
CA ALA A 94 18.57 -13.92 6.86
C ALA A 94 17.42 -13.18 6.16
N LYS A 95 17.11 -13.61 4.93
CA LYS A 95 16.02 -13.06 4.14
C LYS A 95 14.81 -13.99 4.13
N VAL A 96 13.66 -13.48 4.54
CA VAL A 96 12.36 -14.15 4.46
C VAL A 96 11.45 -13.34 3.55
N SER A 97 10.86 -13.98 2.55
CA SER A 97 9.89 -13.37 1.66
C SER A 97 8.63 -14.22 1.58
N VAL A 98 7.48 -13.54 1.48
CA VAL A 98 6.18 -14.14 1.22
C VAL A 98 5.61 -13.53 -0.05
N PRO A 99 4.87 -14.31 -0.87
CA PRO A 99 4.22 -13.75 -2.05
C PRO A 99 3.20 -12.69 -1.65
N GLU A 100 2.85 -11.83 -2.61
CA GLU A 100 1.78 -10.85 -2.42
C GLU A 100 0.49 -11.54 -1.95
N PRO A 101 -0.21 -11.00 -0.93
CA PRO A 101 -1.46 -11.60 -0.49
C PRO A 101 -2.52 -11.62 -1.59
N THR A 102 -3.22 -12.74 -1.74
CA THR A 102 -4.21 -12.98 -2.82
C THR A 102 -5.26 -11.87 -2.93
N LYS A 103 -5.69 -11.27 -1.82
CA LYS A 103 -6.69 -10.19 -1.81
C LYS A 103 -6.27 -8.96 -2.63
N PHE A 104 -4.96 -8.66 -2.72
CA PHE A 104 -4.45 -7.53 -3.50
C PHE A 104 -4.66 -7.78 -5.00
N THR A 105 -4.35 -9.00 -5.45
CA THR A 105 -4.55 -9.42 -6.83
C THR A 105 -6.04 -9.47 -7.18
N LEU A 106 -6.89 -10.01 -6.29
CA LEU A 106 -8.34 -10.07 -6.49
C LEU A 106 -8.96 -8.68 -6.63
N LEU A 107 -8.56 -7.72 -5.78
CA LEU A 107 -9.03 -6.34 -5.89
C LEU A 107 -8.68 -5.74 -7.25
N ARG A 108 -7.42 -5.86 -7.70
CA ARG A 108 -6.99 -5.33 -9.00
C ARG A 108 -7.76 -5.96 -10.16
N GLN A 109 -7.96 -7.28 -10.13
CA GLN A 109 -8.71 -7.99 -11.18
C GLN A 109 -10.17 -7.56 -11.22
N LYS A 110 -10.80 -7.41 -10.05
CA LYS A 110 -12.18 -6.92 -9.93
C LYS A 110 -12.33 -5.53 -10.53
N GLU A 111 -11.47 -4.59 -10.15
CA GLU A 111 -11.52 -3.20 -10.64
C GLU A 111 -11.25 -3.10 -12.15
N LEU A 112 -10.28 -3.87 -12.67
CA LEU A 112 -10.02 -3.96 -14.11
C LEU A 112 -11.19 -4.57 -14.89
N GLY A 113 -11.82 -5.61 -14.32
CA GLY A 113 -12.99 -6.26 -14.91
C GLY A 113 -14.15 -5.27 -15.05
N LEU A 114 -14.47 -4.56 -13.96
CA LEU A 114 -15.51 -3.52 -13.94
C LEU A 114 -15.24 -2.40 -14.96
N TRP A 115 -13.99 -1.94 -15.04
CA TRP A 115 -13.61 -0.90 -16.02
C TRP A 115 -13.76 -1.37 -17.48
N LYS A 116 -13.35 -2.61 -17.78
CA LYS A 116 -13.49 -3.19 -19.13
C LYS A 116 -14.94 -3.33 -19.54
N THR A 117 -15.80 -3.80 -18.63
CA THR A 117 -17.23 -3.94 -18.90
C THR A 117 -17.89 -2.58 -19.14
N ASP A 118 -17.51 -1.56 -18.36
CA ASP A 118 -18.02 -0.20 -18.52
C ASP A 118 -17.63 0.40 -19.88
N THR A 119 -16.35 0.30 -20.25
CA THR A 119 -15.84 0.79 -21.54
C THR A 119 -16.46 0.05 -22.74
N SER A 120 -16.77 -1.24 -22.59
CA SER A 120 -17.41 -2.02 -23.66
C SER A 120 -18.91 -1.74 -23.83
N ASN A 121 -19.57 -1.24 -22.78
CA ASN A 121 -20.99 -0.94 -22.80
C ASN A 121 -21.24 0.55 -23.11
N SER A 122 -20.22 1.41 -22.97
CA SER A 122 -20.22 2.76 -23.51
C SER A 122 -19.84 2.75 -25.00
N SER A 123 -20.78 2.35 -25.85
CA SER A 123 -20.80 2.81 -27.24
C SER A 123 -20.80 4.34 -27.21
N ILE A 124 -19.67 4.96 -27.53
CA ILE A 124 -19.55 6.41 -27.66
C ILE A 124 -20.54 6.86 -28.74
N PRO A 125 -21.57 7.68 -28.44
CA PRO A 125 -22.26 8.40 -29.50
C PRO A 125 -21.38 9.58 -29.91
N GLY A 126 -20.84 9.51 -31.13
CA GLY A 126 -20.28 10.67 -31.83
C GLY A 126 -18.77 10.90 -31.66
N VAL A 127 -18.01 10.37 -32.60
CA VAL A 127 -16.99 11.16 -33.31
C VAL A 127 -17.61 11.59 -34.64
#